data_AF-A0A2V7SQF8-F1
#
_entry.id   AF-A0A2V7SQF8-F1
#
_cell.length_a   1.000
_cell.length_b   1.000
_cell.length_c   1.000
_cell.angle_alpha   90.00
_cell.angle_beta   90.00
_cell.angle_gamma   90.00
#
_symmetry.space_group_name_H-M   'P 1'
#
loop_
_entity.id
_entity.type
_entity.pdbx_description
1 polymer ?
#
loop_
_entity_poly.entity_id
_entity_poly.type
_entity_poly.pdbx_seq_one_letter_code
_entity_poly.pdbx_strand_id
1 'polypeptide(L)'
;MIARMKRIVLLALVLAGCSRPGPEEHYGFVALLGRDTISVERVTRQGNRMTSDEVDRFPIVRQRHTEVTLGDDGTIERLVMDIRTPNDSANRRERHIVADVGKDSVHLTKSGGKSSTTWNFAANGGVAVPHVDQMYSLYELRFQEARKRGAAQHRAAGDTVMQRQFYIDREFDRFPMNHGIVKLVANDKAEIAHDWLAGTGEATFDSSGHMLTYSGARTTYLVEARRVADVPDIQALATQFAAAEAKKGIRVLSVRDTVRASVGAASFTVDYSRPLARGRTLVGGIIPYDVVWRTGANAATQFTTSTPITLAGLQLPAGGYTLWTVPRASGVELIVNKQTGQWGTSYDRSRDLGRAPMKSETLTTPVEQFTISIAGAGADATHGTLAMEWGPFKWTAPIVVR
;
A
#
# COMPACT_ATOMS: atom_id res chain seq x y z
N MET A 1 61.34 -69.85 -2.32
CA MET A 1 60.54 -68.81 -1.63
C MET A 1 60.40 -67.62 -2.57
N ILE A 2 59.23 -67.43 -3.20
CA ILE A 2 58.94 -66.31 -4.09
C ILE A 2 57.79 -65.53 -3.44
N ALA A 3 58.08 -64.32 -2.95
CA ALA A 3 57.12 -63.48 -2.24
C ALA A 3 56.26 -62.68 -3.25
N ARG A 4 54.94 -62.86 -3.19
CA ARG A 4 53.94 -62.07 -3.92
C ARG A 4 53.75 -60.71 -3.23
N MET A 5 54.10 -59.62 -3.93
CA MET A 5 53.71 -58.25 -3.57
C MET A 5 52.22 -58.03 -3.89
N LYS A 6 51.39 -57.81 -2.87
CA LYS A 6 50.00 -57.38 -3.03
C LYS A 6 49.96 -55.86 -3.26
N ARG A 7 49.45 -55.42 -4.41
CA ARG A 7 49.07 -54.02 -4.66
C ARG A 7 47.77 -53.72 -3.94
N ILE A 8 47.79 -52.78 -3.00
CA ILE A 8 46.59 -52.20 -2.38
C ILE A 8 46.16 -51.05 -3.29
N VAL A 9 44.96 -51.15 -3.86
CA VAL A 9 44.30 -50.06 -4.59
C VAL A 9 43.53 -49.24 -3.54
N LEU A 10 43.94 -47.99 -3.33
CA LEU A 10 43.23 -47.04 -2.48
C LEU A 10 42.10 -46.40 -3.32
N LEU A 11 40.86 -46.79 -3.05
CA LEU A 11 39.68 -46.18 -3.68
C LEU A 11 39.37 -44.88 -2.94
N ALA A 12 39.70 -43.72 -3.54
CA ALA A 12 39.31 -42.43 -3.01
C ALA A 12 37.80 -42.20 -3.26
N LEU A 13 36.99 -42.34 -2.21
CA LEU A 13 35.59 -41.90 -2.22
C LEU A 13 35.56 -40.36 -2.15
N VAL A 14 35.23 -39.71 -3.26
CA VAL A 14 34.83 -38.30 -3.26
C VAL A 14 33.39 -38.22 -2.72
N LEU A 15 33.24 -37.93 -1.43
CA LEU A 15 31.96 -37.55 -0.85
C LEU A 15 31.64 -36.14 -1.33
N ALA A 16 30.87 -36.02 -2.41
CA ALA A 16 30.16 -34.80 -2.73
C ALA A 16 29.16 -34.55 -1.58
N GLY A 17 29.50 -33.63 -0.69
CA GLY A 17 28.62 -33.20 0.40
C GLY A 17 27.41 -32.48 -0.18
N CYS A 18 26.37 -33.21 -0.55
CA CYS A 18 25.03 -32.64 -0.65
C CYS A 18 24.61 -32.25 0.76
N SER A 19 24.84 -30.99 1.14
CA SER A 19 24.25 -30.38 2.32
C SER A 19 22.76 -30.68 2.27
N ARG A 20 22.24 -31.45 3.24
CA ARG A 20 20.79 -31.68 3.32
C ARG A 20 20.12 -30.31 3.43
N PRO A 21 19.09 -30.01 2.61
CA PRO A 21 18.33 -28.78 2.80
C PRO A 21 17.84 -28.72 4.25
N GLY A 22 17.89 -27.52 4.84
CA GLY A 22 17.39 -27.29 6.19
C GLY A 22 15.91 -27.68 6.34
N PRO A 23 15.37 -27.67 7.56
CA PRO A 23 13.96 -27.95 7.79
C PRO A 23 13.09 -27.03 6.94
N GLU A 24 12.01 -27.58 6.40
CA GLU A 24 11.01 -26.82 5.66
C GLU A 24 10.18 -25.99 6.64
N GLU A 25 10.02 -24.71 6.34
CA GLU A 25 9.22 -23.76 7.11
C GLU A 25 7.90 -23.51 6.39
N HIS A 26 6.80 -23.52 7.15
CA HIS A 26 5.48 -23.12 6.66
C HIS A 26 4.92 -21.99 7.52
N TYR A 27 4.44 -20.94 6.85
CA TYR A 27 3.80 -19.80 7.50
C TYR A 27 2.94 -19.07 6.49
N GLY A 28 2.30 -17.98 6.92
CA GLY A 28 1.60 -17.10 6.03
C GLY A 28 1.50 -15.69 6.57
N PHE A 29 0.91 -14.82 5.77
CA PHE A 29 0.52 -13.48 6.19
C PHE A 29 -0.96 -13.27 5.93
N VAL A 30 -1.62 -12.60 6.87
CA VAL A 30 -3.01 -12.14 6.72
C VAL A 30 -3.01 -10.63 6.84
N ALA A 31 -3.44 -9.96 5.77
CA ALA A 31 -3.50 -8.51 5.69
C ALA A 31 -4.94 -8.01 5.74
N LEU A 32 -5.20 -7.04 6.62
CA LEU A 32 -6.50 -6.47 6.88
C LEU A 32 -6.51 -4.96 6.57
N LEU A 33 -7.54 -4.51 5.87
CA LEU A 33 -7.90 -3.09 5.80
C LEU A 33 -9.08 -2.83 6.74
N GLY A 34 -8.77 -2.48 7.99
CA GLY A 34 -9.76 -2.48 9.05
C GLY A 34 -10.14 -3.90 9.44
N ARG A 35 -11.44 -4.23 9.35
CA ARG A 35 -11.92 -5.60 9.59
C ARG A 35 -11.97 -6.46 8.32
N ASP A 36 -11.54 -5.90 7.19
CA ASP A 36 -11.71 -6.50 5.88
C ASP A 36 -10.42 -7.22 5.45
N THR A 37 -10.45 -8.54 5.30
CA THR A 37 -9.29 -9.32 4.84
C THR A 37 -9.03 -9.07 3.36
N ILE A 38 -7.91 -8.42 3.03
CA ILE A 38 -7.60 -7.97 1.67
C ILE A 38 -6.47 -8.74 0.99
N SER A 39 -5.58 -9.40 1.75
CA SER A 39 -4.59 -10.33 1.21
C SER A 39 -4.36 -11.46 2.22
N VAL A 40 -4.16 -12.66 1.69
CA VAL A 40 -3.71 -13.83 2.44
C VAL A 40 -2.63 -14.54 1.63
N GLU A 41 -1.51 -14.84 2.28
CA GLU A 41 -0.39 -15.59 1.72
C GLU A 41 -0.18 -16.89 2.48
N ARG A 42 0.16 -17.96 1.75
CA ARG A 42 0.78 -19.16 2.27
C ARG A 42 2.20 -19.24 1.72
N VAL A 43 3.17 -19.37 2.61
CA VAL A 43 4.58 -19.41 2.26
C VAL A 43 5.19 -20.72 2.73
N THR A 44 5.96 -21.35 1.84
CA THR A 44 6.85 -22.46 2.17
C THR A 44 8.28 -22.05 1.86
N ARG A 45 9.21 -22.25 2.80
CA ARG A 45 10.63 -21.94 2.61
C ARG A 45 11.47 -23.15 2.95
N GLN A 46 12.41 -23.50 2.06
CA GLN A 46 13.37 -24.56 2.28
C GLN A 46 14.73 -24.15 1.71
N GLY A 47 15.70 -23.92 2.59
CA GLY A 47 17.02 -23.43 2.20
C GLY A 47 16.93 -22.11 1.44
N ASN A 48 17.42 -22.09 0.20
CA ASN A 48 17.43 -20.91 -0.65
C ASN A 48 16.20 -20.79 -1.57
N ARG A 49 15.20 -21.68 -1.44
CA ARG A 49 13.96 -21.61 -2.21
C ARG A 49 12.80 -21.22 -1.32
N MET A 50 11.94 -20.35 -1.85
CA MET A 50 10.69 -19.95 -1.22
C MET A 50 9.58 -20.00 -2.26
N THR A 51 8.43 -20.54 -1.88
CA THR A 51 7.20 -20.47 -2.66
C THR A 51 6.13 -19.72 -1.87
N SER A 52 5.33 -18.91 -2.56
CA SER A 52 4.23 -18.15 -1.97
C SER A 52 2.98 -18.25 -2.84
N ASP A 53 1.91 -18.79 -2.29
CA ASP A 53 0.56 -18.76 -2.86
C ASP A 53 -0.22 -17.63 -2.19
N GLU A 54 -0.69 -16.67 -2.98
CA GLU A 54 -1.39 -15.48 -2.49
C GLU A 54 -2.76 -15.35 -3.15
N VAL A 55 -3.73 -14.86 -2.38
CA VAL A 55 -4.90 -14.18 -2.93
C VAL A 55 -5.04 -12.80 -2.30
N ASP A 56 -5.10 -11.77 -3.15
CA ASP A 56 -5.44 -10.40 -2.74
C ASP A 56 -6.65 -9.86 -3.50
N ARG A 57 -7.21 -8.74 -3.01
CA ARG A 57 -8.27 -7.98 -3.67
C ARG A 57 -8.08 -6.46 -3.54
N PHE A 58 -6.86 -6.01 -3.81
CA PHE A 58 -6.40 -4.64 -3.63
C PHE A 58 -5.87 -4.06 -4.95
N PRO A 59 -6.72 -3.44 -5.81
CA PRO A 59 -8.16 -3.26 -5.69
C PRO A 59 -9.00 -4.38 -6.33
N ILE A 60 -8.38 -5.26 -7.12
CA ILE A 60 -9.05 -6.36 -7.83
C ILE A 60 -8.54 -7.69 -7.37
N VAL A 61 -9.37 -8.73 -7.53
CA VAL A 61 -9.00 -10.08 -7.14
C VAL A 61 -7.85 -10.59 -8.00
N ARG A 62 -6.72 -10.90 -7.35
CA ARG A 62 -5.56 -11.54 -7.96
C ARG A 62 -5.16 -12.76 -7.15
N GLN A 63 -4.87 -13.83 -7.88
CA GLN A 63 -4.25 -15.03 -7.35
C GLN A 63 -2.82 -15.03 -7.86
N ARG A 64 -1.85 -15.28 -6.98
CA ARG A 64 -0.44 -15.40 -7.36
C ARG A 64 0.13 -16.71 -6.87
N HIS A 65 0.92 -17.33 -7.74
CA HIS A 65 1.88 -18.35 -7.35
C HIS A 65 3.26 -17.78 -7.63
N THR A 66 4.10 -17.65 -6.60
CA THR A 66 5.43 -17.05 -6.72
C THR A 66 6.49 -18.02 -6.24
N GLU A 67 7.50 -18.27 -7.06
CA GLU A 67 8.73 -18.95 -6.68
C GLU A 67 9.87 -17.95 -6.60
N VAL A 68 10.66 -18.02 -5.53
CA VAL A 68 11.81 -17.17 -5.28
C VAL A 68 13.03 -18.05 -5.02
N THR A 69 14.11 -17.78 -5.74
CA THR A 69 15.45 -18.30 -5.46
C THR A 69 16.28 -17.19 -4.83
N LEU A 70 16.86 -17.50 -3.67
CA LEU A 70 17.71 -16.61 -2.90
C LEU A 70 19.18 -16.95 -3.13
N GLY A 71 20.04 -15.93 -3.11
CA GLY A 71 21.48 -16.10 -3.01
C GLY A 71 21.90 -16.40 -1.56
N ASP A 72 23.18 -16.75 -1.38
CA ASP A 72 23.75 -17.05 -0.04
C ASP A 72 23.68 -15.85 0.92
N ASP A 73 23.66 -14.63 0.38
CA ASP A 73 23.48 -13.42 1.16
C ASP A 73 22.01 -13.14 1.53
N GLY A 74 21.06 -13.94 1.04
CA GLY A 74 19.63 -13.81 1.28
C GLY A 74 18.94 -12.83 0.33
N THR A 75 19.66 -12.25 -0.63
CA THR A 75 19.06 -11.44 -1.70
C THR A 75 18.33 -12.32 -2.71
N ILE A 76 17.35 -11.76 -3.41
CA ILE A 76 16.62 -12.47 -4.47
C ILE A 76 17.51 -12.50 -5.71
N GLU A 77 17.79 -13.70 -6.23
CA GLU A 77 18.50 -13.89 -7.50
C GLU A 77 17.52 -14.14 -8.65
N ARG A 78 16.41 -14.82 -8.36
CA ARG A 78 15.37 -15.08 -9.34
C ARG A 78 14.00 -15.08 -8.69
N LEU A 79 13.02 -14.49 -9.35
CA LEU A 79 11.62 -14.55 -8.99
C LEU A 79 10.79 -14.94 -10.22
N VAL A 80 9.98 -15.97 -10.08
CA VAL A 80 9.00 -16.40 -11.08
C VAL A 80 7.62 -16.25 -10.48
N MET A 81 6.68 -15.65 -11.21
CA MET A 81 5.34 -15.39 -10.70
C MET A 81 4.28 -15.59 -11.78
N ASP A 82 3.32 -16.45 -11.48
CA ASP A 82 2.10 -16.61 -12.24
C ASP A 82 0.99 -15.82 -11.55
N ILE A 83 0.32 -14.93 -12.30
CA ILE A 83 -0.77 -14.09 -11.82
C ILE A 83 -2.03 -14.45 -12.60
N ARG A 84 -3.08 -14.78 -11.86
CA ARG A 84 -4.42 -14.97 -12.38
C ARG A 84 -5.37 -13.90 -11.84
N THR A 85 -6.04 -13.19 -12.74
CA THR A 85 -7.04 -12.15 -12.44
C THR A 85 -8.41 -12.62 -12.93
N PRO A 86 -9.20 -13.36 -12.13
CA PRO A 86 -10.33 -14.16 -12.63
C PRO A 86 -11.39 -13.38 -13.39
N ASN A 87 -11.68 -12.15 -12.95
CA ASN A 87 -12.72 -11.29 -13.52
C ASN A 87 -12.18 -10.31 -14.58
N ASP A 88 -10.93 -10.45 -15.02
CA ASP A 88 -10.40 -9.68 -16.15
C ASP A 88 -10.75 -10.34 -17.50
N SER A 89 -10.57 -9.56 -18.57
CA SER A 89 -10.69 -10.01 -19.96
C SER A 89 -9.73 -11.17 -20.24
N ALA A 90 -10.14 -12.11 -21.09
CA ALA A 90 -9.40 -13.35 -21.33
C ALA A 90 -7.92 -13.14 -21.72
N ASN A 91 -7.61 -12.05 -22.44
CA ASN A 91 -6.25 -11.69 -22.84
C ASN A 91 -5.39 -11.08 -21.73
N ARG A 92 -5.99 -10.63 -20.61
CA ARG A 92 -5.31 -10.03 -19.45
C ARG A 92 -5.39 -10.87 -18.18
N ARG A 93 -6.18 -11.95 -18.24
CA ARG A 93 -6.48 -12.84 -17.11
C ARG A 93 -5.24 -13.55 -16.55
N GLU A 94 -4.39 -14.06 -17.43
CA GLU A 94 -3.19 -14.80 -17.04
C GLU A 94 -1.95 -14.00 -17.42
N ARG A 95 -1.02 -13.87 -16.47
CA ARG A 95 0.29 -13.26 -16.70
C ARG A 95 1.37 -14.12 -16.07
N HIS A 96 2.48 -14.27 -16.76
CA HIS A 96 3.67 -14.95 -16.27
C HIS A 96 4.82 -13.93 -16.21
N ILE A 97 5.52 -13.89 -15.08
CA ILE A 97 6.57 -12.92 -14.82
C ILE A 97 7.83 -13.66 -14.39
N VAL A 98 8.95 -13.27 -14.98
CA VAL A 98 10.28 -13.73 -14.60
C VAL A 98 11.15 -12.51 -14.35
N ALA A 99 11.73 -12.41 -13.15
CA ALA A 99 12.74 -11.42 -12.81
C ALA A 99 14.04 -12.13 -12.47
N ASP A 100 15.06 -11.96 -13.31
CA ASP A 100 16.43 -12.35 -13.01
C ASP A 100 17.15 -11.14 -12.42
N VAL A 101 17.61 -11.27 -11.18
CA VAL A 101 18.17 -10.20 -10.37
C VAL A 101 19.66 -10.47 -10.19
N GLY A 102 20.46 -9.78 -10.99
CA GLY A 102 21.91 -9.76 -10.84
C GLY A 102 22.38 -8.67 -9.90
N LYS A 103 23.68 -8.66 -9.63
CA LYS A 103 24.34 -7.64 -8.79
C LYS A 103 24.14 -6.21 -9.31
N ASP A 104 24.20 -6.03 -10.63
CA ASP A 104 24.19 -4.71 -11.27
C ASP A 104 22.99 -4.49 -12.21
N SER A 105 22.17 -5.51 -12.44
CA SER A 105 21.02 -5.41 -13.35
C SER A 105 19.85 -6.30 -12.91
N VAL A 106 18.65 -5.89 -13.32
CA VAL A 106 17.44 -6.73 -13.26
C VAL A 106 16.90 -6.90 -14.67
N HIS A 107 16.69 -8.15 -15.06
CA HIS A 107 16.04 -8.53 -16.32
C HIS A 107 14.63 -9.02 -16.01
N LEU A 108 13.62 -8.20 -16.30
CA LEU A 108 12.22 -8.49 -16.03
C LEU A 108 11.51 -8.82 -17.33
N THR A 109 10.94 -10.01 -17.44
CA THR A 109 10.07 -10.41 -18.55
C THR A 109 8.66 -10.59 -18.03
N LYS A 110 7.68 -9.98 -18.71
CA LYS A 110 6.25 -10.22 -18.47
C LYS A 110 5.61 -10.73 -19.75
N SER A 111 4.92 -11.85 -19.66
CA SER A 111 4.14 -12.43 -20.76
C SER A 111 2.68 -12.62 -20.37
N GLY A 112 1.79 -12.53 -21.35
CA GLY A 112 0.35 -12.71 -21.17
C GLY A 112 -0.35 -12.82 -22.51
N GLY A 113 -1.29 -13.76 -22.64
CA GLY A 113 -1.94 -14.05 -23.92
C GLY A 113 -0.91 -14.40 -25.01
N LYS A 114 -0.75 -13.51 -26.00
CA LYS A 114 0.21 -13.67 -27.11
C LYS A 114 1.38 -12.66 -27.07
N SER A 115 1.46 -11.82 -26.03
CA SER A 115 2.50 -10.80 -25.90
C SER A 115 3.53 -11.20 -24.84
N SER A 116 4.77 -10.77 -25.07
CA SER A 116 5.86 -10.81 -24.10
C SER A 116 6.64 -9.51 -24.21
N THR A 117 6.99 -8.92 -23.08
CA THR A 117 7.77 -7.69 -23.01
C THR A 117 8.88 -7.86 -21.97
N THR A 118 10.07 -7.36 -22.30
CA THR A 118 11.23 -7.41 -21.43
C THR A 118 11.71 -6.00 -21.10
N TRP A 119 12.04 -5.78 -19.83
CA TRP A 119 12.64 -4.57 -19.30
C TRP A 119 13.96 -4.89 -18.63
N ASN A 120 14.94 -4.02 -18.85
CA ASN A 120 16.25 -4.11 -18.21
C ASN A 120 16.44 -2.89 -17.31
N PHE A 121 16.73 -3.13 -16.04
CA PHE A 121 16.98 -2.07 -15.06
C PHE A 121 18.43 -2.14 -14.58
N ALA A 122 19.07 -0.98 -14.44
CA ALA A 122 20.42 -0.89 -13.88
C ALA A 122 20.38 -0.68 -12.36
N ALA A 123 20.89 -1.65 -11.61
CA ALA A 123 21.01 -1.65 -10.15
C ALA A 123 22.11 -0.73 -9.63
N ASN A 124 23.12 -0.45 -10.46
CA ASN A 124 24.20 0.49 -10.17
C ASN A 124 24.86 0.19 -8.81
N GLY A 125 25.14 -1.08 -8.52
CA GLY A 125 25.70 -1.54 -7.25
C GLY A 125 24.75 -1.51 -6.04
N GLY A 126 23.49 -1.07 -6.20
CA GLY A 126 22.47 -1.14 -5.16
C GLY A 126 21.74 -2.48 -5.15
N VAL A 127 21.33 -2.97 -3.98
CA VAL A 127 20.56 -4.22 -3.87
C VAL A 127 19.16 -4.02 -4.44
N ALA A 128 18.83 -4.78 -5.48
CA ALA A 128 17.53 -4.73 -6.12
C ALA A 128 16.49 -5.57 -5.38
N VAL A 129 15.31 -4.99 -5.15
CA VAL A 129 14.20 -5.65 -4.45
C VAL A 129 12.90 -5.49 -5.25
N PRO A 130 12.14 -6.58 -5.42
CA PRO A 130 10.84 -6.50 -6.06
C PRO A 130 9.83 -5.82 -5.15
N HIS A 131 8.88 -5.12 -5.76
CA HIS A 131 7.70 -4.61 -5.09
C HIS A 131 6.43 -5.16 -5.73
N VAL A 132 5.61 -5.76 -4.87
CA VAL A 132 4.23 -6.19 -5.12
C VAL A 132 3.41 -5.67 -3.95
N ASP A 133 2.29 -5.03 -4.23
CA ASP A 133 1.41 -4.57 -3.16
C ASP A 133 0.80 -5.76 -2.43
N GLN A 134 0.69 -5.66 -1.11
CA GLN A 134 0.04 -6.65 -0.24
C GLN A 134 0.71 -8.03 -0.16
N MET A 135 1.89 -8.21 -0.77
CA MET A 135 2.70 -9.43 -0.65
C MET A 135 3.78 -9.27 0.41
N TYR A 136 3.42 -9.57 1.65
CA TYR A 136 4.22 -9.35 2.86
C TYR A 136 5.41 -10.29 2.99
N SER A 137 5.40 -11.44 2.31
CA SER A 137 6.56 -12.31 2.23
C SER A 137 7.74 -11.65 1.50
N LEU A 138 7.49 -10.84 0.47
CA LEU A 138 8.53 -10.01 -0.17
C LEU A 138 8.96 -8.83 0.72
N TYR A 139 8.06 -8.25 1.51
CA TYR A 139 8.44 -7.24 2.51
C TYR A 139 9.35 -7.84 3.58
N GLU A 140 9.08 -9.05 4.04
CA GLU A 140 9.94 -9.76 4.99
C GLU A 140 11.37 -9.90 4.42
N LEU A 141 11.51 -10.41 3.19
CA LEU A 141 12.82 -10.53 2.53
C LEU A 141 13.53 -9.17 2.41
N ARG A 142 12.78 -8.12 2.07
CA ARG A 142 13.28 -6.76 1.97
C ARG A 142 13.82 -6.23 3.30
N PHE A 143 13.11 -6.47 4.41
CA PHE A 143 13.57 -6.07 5.73
C PHE A 143 14.76 -6.92 6.20
N GLN A 144 14.75 -8.23 5.94
CA GLN A 144 15.86 -9.12 6.27
C GLN A 144 17.16 -8.71 5.57
N GLU A 145 17.08 -8.40 4.27
CA GLU A 145 18.21 -7.87 3.49
C GLU A 145 18.75 -6.60 4.13
N ALA A 146 17.88 -5.61 4.37
CA ALA A 146 18.30 -4.31 4.89
C ALA A 146 18.91 -4.42 6.29
N ARG A 147 18.35 -5.26 7.17
CA ARG A 147 18.89 -5.50 8.52
C ARG A 147 20.23 -6.22 8.47
N LYS A 148 20.39 -7.25 7.63
CA LYS A 148 21.65 -7.98 7.45
C LYS A 148 22.75 -7.07 6.91
N ARG A 149 22.45 -6.30 5.86
CA ARG A 149 23.39 -5.33 5.29
C ARG A 149 23.72 -4.20 6.25
N GLY A 150 22.73 -3.70 6.99
CA GLY A 150 22.93 -2.71 8.04
C GLY A 150 23.90 -3.21 9.12
N ALA A 151 23.71 -4.44 9.60
CA ALA A 151 24.60 -5.08 10.57
C ALA A 151 26.03 -5.25 10.02
N ALA A 152 26.17 -5.72 8.77
CA ALA A 152 27.46 -5.87 8.11
C ALA A 152 28.21 -4.54 7.90
N GLN A 153 27.48 -3.42 7.87
CA GLN A 153 28.02 -2.07 7.75
C GLN A 153 28.14 -1.35 9.10
N HIS A 154 27.95 -2.06 10.23
CA HIS A 154 27.96 -1.49 11.58
C HIS A 154 27.01 -0.28 11.75
N ARG A 155 25.85 -0.32 11.09
CA ARG A 155 24.82 0.72 11.19
C ARG A 155 24.15 0.70 12.57
N ALA A 156 23.86 1.89 13.09
CA ALA A 156 23.18 2.07 14.36
C ALA A 156 21.66 2.16 14.21
N ALA A 157 20.93 2.08 15.33
CA ALA A 157 19.52 2.44 15.36
C ALA A 157 19.33 3.90 14.91
N GLY A 158 18.36 4.12 14.02
CA GLY A 158 18.11 5.39 13.34
C GLY A 158 18.70 5.46 11.93
N ASP A 159 19.70 4.63 11.61
CA ASP A 159 20.31 4.60 10.29
C ASP A 159 19.35 4.04 9.23
N THR A 160 19.61 4.42 7.98
CA THR A 160 18.83 3.97 6.83
C THR A 160 19.67 3.11 5.89
N VAL A 161 18.98 2.16 5.26
CA VAL A 161 19.53 1.27 4.25
C VAL A 161 18.70 1.45 2.97
N MET A 162 19.36 1.94 1.92
CA MET A 162 18.71 2.17 0.62
C MET A 162 18.71 0.90 -0.23
N GLN A 163 17.58 0.66 -0.88
CA GLN A 163 17.37 -0.45 -1.82
C GLN A 163 16.88 0.10 -3.16
N ARG A 164 17.14 -0.63 -4.23
CA ARG A 164 16.69 -0.32 -5.59
C ARG A 164 15.42 -1.11 -5.87
N GLN A 165 14.29 -0.43 -6.00
CA GLN A 165 12.98 -1.05 -6.07
C GLN A 165 12.49 -1.12 -7.53
N PHE A 166 12.07 -2.32 -7.96
CA PHE A 166 11.40 -2.52 -9.25
C PHE A 166 10.00 -3.11 -9.08
N TYR A 167 9.12 -2.88 -10.06
CA TYR A 167 7.70 -3.23 -9.97
C TYR A 167 7.35 -4.44 -10.82
N ILE A 168 6.78 -5.46 -10.18
CA ILE A 168 6.42 -6.72 -10.83
C ILE A 168 5.01 -6.65 -11.44
N ASP A 169 3.98 -6.36 -10.66
CA ASP A 169 2.59 -6.68 -11.05
C ASP A 169 1.76 -5.50 -11.60
N ARG A 170 2.37 -4.32 -11.77
CA ARG A 170 1.67 -3.12 -12.24
C ARG A 170 1.53 -3.07 -13.77
N GLU A 171 0.36 -2.60 -14.21
CA GLU A 171 -0.12 -2.53 -15.61
C GLU A 171 0.38 -1.32 -16.39
N PHE A 172 1.31 -0.52 -15.83
CA PHE A 172 1.88 0.63 -16.53
C PHE A 172 3.28 0.27 -17.02
N ASP A 173 3.48 0.35 -18.34
CA ASP A 173 4.65 -0.19 -19.05
C ASP A 173 5.95 0.64 -18.88
N ARG A 174 5.94 1.69 -18.05
CA ARG A 174 7.10 2.58 -17.84
C ARG A 174 7.22 3.00 -16.38
N PHE A 175 8.02 2.27 -15.62
CA PHE A 175 8.57 2.77 -14.37
C PHE A 175 10.09 2.66 -14.38
N PRO A 176 10.83 3.74 -14.08
CA PRO A 176 12.25 3.62 -13.78
C PRO A 176 12.41 2.81 -12.49
N MET A 177 13.56 2.16 -12.32
CA MET A 177 13.89 1.59 -11.03
C MET A 177 14.02 2.71 -10.00
N ASN A 178 13.22 2.62 -8.94
CA ASN A 178 13.16 3.64 -7.90
C ASN A 178 13.94 3.21 -6.67
N HIS A 179 13.80 3.96 -5.59
CA HIS A 179 14.36 3.65 -4.29
C HIS A 179 13.26 3.29 -3.32
N GLY A 180 13.57 2.41 -2.39
CA GLY A 180 12.97 2.54 -1.08
C GLY A 180 14.00 2.40 0.01
N ILE A 181 13.57 2.83 1.18
CA ILE A 181 14.43 3.14 2.30
C ILE A 181 13.91 2.33 3.47
N VAL A 182 14.75 1.48 4.02
CA VAL A 182 14.48 0.81 5.29
C VAL A 182 15.23 1.57 6.37
N LYS A 183 14.51 2.07 7.38
CA LYS A 183 15.11 2.67 8.58
C LYS A 183 15.16 1.62 9.67
N LEU A 184 16.36 1.40 10.21
CA LEU A 184 16.59 0.51 11.34
C LEU A 184 16.13 1.26 12.59
N VAL A 185 15.17 0.72 13.34
CA VAL A 185 14.63 1.41 14.53
C VAL A 185 15.15 0.78 15.80
N ALA A 186 15.00 -0.54 15.90
CA ALA A 186 15.50 -1.36 17.00
C ALA A 186 15.79 -2.77 16.48
N ASN A 187 16.32 -3.65 17.34
CA ASN A 187 16.60 -5.02 16.94
C ASN A 187 15.35 -5.76 16.48
N ASP A 188 14.19 -5.46 17.06
CA ASP A 188 12.89 -6.07 16.79
C ASP A 188 11.97 -5.20 15.94
N LYS A 189 12.45 -4.07 15.40
CA LYS A 189 11.61 -3.10 14.69
C LYS A 189 12.34 -2.37 13.57
N ALA A 190 11.69 -2.24 12.42
CA ALA A 190 12.16 -1.47 11.28
C ALA A 190 11.02 -0.74 10.58
N GLU A 191 11.35 0.34 9.88
CA GLU A 191 10.40 1.13 9.11
C GLU A 191 10.77 1.12 7.63
N ILE A 192 9.78 1.27 6.76
CA ILE A 192 9.96 1.32 5.31
C ILE A 192 9.25 2.50 4.69
N ALA A 193 9.93 3.19 3.78
CA ALA A 193 9.36 4.23 2.95
C ALA A 193 9.71 3.96 1.49
N HIS A 194 8.72 4.08 0.60
CA HIS A 194 8.92 4.06 -0.84
C HIS A 194 7.86 4.94 -1.52
N ASP A 195 8.14 5.28 -2.76
CA ASP A 195 7.40 6.17 -3.66
C ASP A 195 5.89 5.89 -3.80
N TRP A 196 5.45 4.65 -3.58
CA TRP A 196 4.04 4.25 -3.69
C TRP A 196 3.30 4.06 -2.38
N LEU A 197 4.01 4.02 -1.26
CA LEU A 197 3.38 3.88 0.05
C LEU A 197 2.70 5.18 0.50
N ALA A 198 3.28 6.31 0.08
CA ALA A 198 2.95 7.65 0.54
C ALA A 198 2.83 7.70 2.08
N GLY A 199 3.98 7.59 2.74
CA GLY A 199 4.12 7.50 4.19
C GLY A 199 5.16 6.48 4.60
N THR A 200 5.04 5.95 5.82
CA THR A 200 6.00 5.00 6.40
C THR A 200 5.27 3.78 6.96
N GLY A 201 5.66 2.60 6.49
CA GLY A 201 5.24 1.32 7.06
C GLY A 201 6.18 0.90 8.18
N GLU A 202 5.69 0.13 9.14
CA GLU A 202 6.45 -0.32 10.29
C GLU A 202 6.32 -1.83 10.43
N ALA A 203 7.42 -2.54 10.64
CA ALA A 203 7.43 -3.98 10.86
C ALA A 203 8.07 -4.32 12.20
N THR A 204 7.54 -5.36 12.85
CA THR A 204 8.14 -5.97 14.04
C THR A 204 8.69 -7.36 13.71
N PHE A 205 9.70 -7.80 14.45
CA PHE A 205 10.42 -9.05 14.17
C PHE A 205 10.57 -9.91 15.43
N ASP A 206 10.65 -11.23 15.25
CA ASP A 206 11.12 -12.14 16.30
C ASP A 206 12.65 -12.09 16.43
N SER A 207 13.19 -12.84 17.40
CA SER A 207 14.63 -12.94 17.64
C SER A 207 15.40 -13.59 16.49
N SER A 208 14.73 -14.36 15.65
CA SER A 208 15.30 -15.00 14.45
C SER A 208 15.24 -14.09 13.22
N GLY A 209 14.60 -12.92 13.35
CA GLY A 209 14.46 -11.93 12.29
C GLY A 209 13.29 -12.18 11.33
N HIS A 210 12.36 -13.07 11.68
CA HIS A 210 11.11 -13.21 10.93
C HIS A 210 10.17 -12.05 11.24
N MET A 211 9.50 -11.53 10.22
CA MET A 211 8.52 -10.46 10.38
C MET A 211 7.28 -11.03 11.07
N LEU A 212 6.87 -10.44 12.17
CA LEU A 212 5.69 -10.81 12.95
C LEU A 212 4.47 -9.98 12.56
N THR A 213 4.66 -8.66 12.43
CA THR A 213 3.61 -7.72 12.06
C THR A 213 4.13 -6.69 11.09
N TYR A 214 3.22 -6.12 10.31
CA TYR A 214 3.42 -4.90 9.54
C TYR A 214 2.24 -3.96 9.76
N SER A 215 2.52 -2.71 10.13
CA SER A 215 1.54 -1.63 10.22
C SER A 215 1.75 -0.59 9.14
N GLY A 216 0.70 -0.40 8.34
CA GLY A 216 0.56 0.67 7.36
C GLY A 216 -0.19 1.87 7.88
N ALA A 217 -0.43 2.01 9.19
CA ALA A 217 -1.24 3.08 9.77
C ALA A 217 -0.75 4.50 9.43
N ARG A 218 0.55 4.68 9.16
CA ARG A 218 1.15 5.96 8.73
C ARG A 218 1.34 6.05 7.21
N THR A 219 0.55 5.30 6.45
CA THR A 219 0.62 5.23 4.99
C THR A 219 -0.74 5.52 4.38
N THR A 220 -0.79 5.77 3.08
CA THR A 220 -2.09 5.88 2.39
C THR A 220 -2.84 4.55 2.30
N TYR A 221 -2.18 3.41 2.56
CA TYR A 221 -2.76 2.07 2.44
C TYR A 221 -3.54 1.67 3.69
N LEU A 222 -3.06 2.04 4.89
CA LEU A 222 -3.72 1.78 6.18
C LEU A 222 -3.97 0.27 6.45
N VAL A 223 -3.11 -0.59 5.91
CA VAL A 223 -3.22 -2.05 6.03
C VAL A 223 -2.40 -2.54 7.22
N GLU A 224 -2.97 -3.46 7.97
CA GLU A 224 -2.30 -4.19 9.04
C GLU A 224 -2.10 -5.64 8.61
N ALA A 225 -0.88 -6.15 8.65
CA ALA A 225 -0.58 -7.54 8.36
C ALA A 225 0.06 -8.24 9.55
N ARG A 226 -0.25 -9.54 9.68
CA ARG A 226 0.29 -10.40 10.73
C ARG A 226 0.75 -11.71 10.15
N ARG A 227 1.87 -12.22 10.65
CA ARG A 227 2.33 -13.58 10.40
C ARG A 227 1.40 -14.58 11.09
N VAL A 228 1.12 -15.69 10.42
CA VAL A 228 0.30 -16.79 10.93
C VAL A 228 1.00 -18.13 10.67
N ALA A 229 0.85 -19.08 11.59
CA ALA A 229 1.28 -20.47 11.37
C ALA A 229 0.19 -21.23 10.58
N ASP A 230 -1.05 -21.12 11.03
CA ASP A 230 -2.21 -21.76 10.39
C ASP A 230 -2.77 -20.84 9.30
N VAL A 231 -2.39 -21.12 8.05
CA VAL A 231 -2.84 -20.33 6.90
C VAL A 231 -4.22 -20.81 6.43
N PRO A 232 -5.19 -19.90 6.25
CA PRO A 232 -6.47 -20.22 5.63
C PRO A 232 -6.32 -20.90 4.25
N ASP A 233 -7.39 -21.55 3.78
CA ASP A 233 -7.42 -22.10 2.42
C ASP A 233 -7.44 -20.98 1.37
N ILE A 234 -6.28 -20.77 0.74
CA ILE A 234 -6.07 -19.74 -0.29
C ILE A 234 -7.02 -19.92 -1.48
N GLN A 235 -7.28 -21.15 -1.92
CA GLN A 235 -8.12 -21.41 -3.10
C GLN A 235 -9.60 -21.17 -2.80
N ALA A 236 -10.05 -21.56 -1.61
CA ALA A 236 -11.40 -21.27 -1.14
C ALA A 236 -11.62 -19.74 -1.02
N LEU A 237 -10.68 -19.02 -0.41
CA LEU A 237 -10.72 -17.56 -0.31
C LEU A 237 -10.71 -16.89 -1.69
N ALA A 238 -9.87 -17.37 -2.60
CA ALA A 238 -9.79 -16.86 -3.96
C ALA A 238 -11.11 -17.01 -4.72
N THR A 239 -11.77 -18.15 -4.58
CA THR A 239 -13.09 -18.39 -5.16
C THR A 239 -14.14 -17.46 -4.56
N GLN A 240 -14.14 -17.30 -3.23
CA GLN A 240 -15.05 -16.40 -2.53
C GLN A 240 -14.86 -14.94 -2.96
N PHE A 241 -13.61 -14.47 -3.03
CA PHE A 241 -13.28 -13.11 -3.45
C PHE A 241 -13.70 -12.87 -4.90
N ALA A 242 -13.37 -13.78 -5.81
CA ALA A 242 -13.73 -13.66 -7.22
C ALA A 242 -15.26 -13.63 -7.43
N ALA A 243 -16.01 -14.48 -6.72
CA ALA A 243 -17.47 -14.48 -6.77
C ALA A 243 -18.08 -13.19 -6.21
N ALA A 244 -17.52 -12.68 -5.11
CA ALA A 244 -17.97 -11.42 -4.51
C ALA A 244 -17.70 -10.21 -5.43
N GLU A 245 -16.54 -10.18 -6.09
CA GLU A 245 -16.18 -9.15 -7.07
C GLU A 245 -17.08 -9.26 -8.32
N ALA A 246 -17.31 -10.45 -8.88
CA ALA A 246 -18.17 -10.63 -10.03
C ALA A 246 -19.61 -10.12 -9.77
N LYS A 247 -20.14 -10.34 -8.56
CA LYS A 247 -21.47 -9.85 -8.16
C LYS A 247 -21.51 -8.33 -7.98
N LYS A 248 -20.43 -7.71 -7.48
CA LYS A 248 -20.39 -6.29 -7.11
C LYS A 248 -19.73 -5.39 -8.16
N GLY A 249 -19.12 -5.97 -9.19
CA GLY A 249 -18.19 -5.32 -10.12
C GLY A 249 -16.80 -5.13 -9.51
N ILE A 250 -15.78 -4.92 -10.36
CA ILE A 250 -14.47 -4.42 -9.95
C ILE A 250 -14.67 -3.08 -9.23
N ARG A 251 -14.26 -2.98 -7.97
CA ARG A 251 -14.40 -1.75 -7.18
C ARG A 251 -13.05 -1.18 -6.81
N VAL A 252 -12.84 0.09 -7.17
CA VAL A 252 -11.76 0.89 -6.61
C VAL A 252 -12.02 1.08 -5.11
N LEU A 253 -11.01 0.86 -4.28
CA LEU A 253 -11.15 0.88 -2.80
C LEU A 253 -11.65 2.22 -2.26
N SER A 254 -11.29 3.31 -2.95
CA SER A 254 -11.78 4.66 -2.69
C SER A 254 -12.31 5.23 -4.00
N VAL A 255 -13.60 5.06 -4.24
CA VAL A 255 -14.27 5.56 -5.44
C VAL A 255 -14.25 7.09 -5.43
N ARG A 256 -13.88 7.69 -6.56
CA ARG A 256 -13.95 9.15 -6.77
C ARG A 256 -15.40 9.53 -7.03
N ASP A 257 -15.83 10.64 -6.47
CA ASP A 257 -17.16 11.20 -6.65
C ASP A 257 -17.09 12.71 -6.83
N THR A 258 -18.11 13.28 -7.45
CA THR A 258 -18.19 14.71 -7.71
C THR A 258 -19.56 15.22 -7.31
N VAL A 259 -19.60 16.05 -6.27
CA VAL A 259 -20.78 16.85 -5.92
C VAL A 259 -20.85 18.03 -6.87
N ARG A 260 -22.02 18.23 -7.48
CA ARG A 260 -22.39 19.50 -8.13
C ARG A 260 -23.63 20.02 -7.44
N ALA A 261 -23.56 21.25 -6.96
CA ALA A 261 -24.64 21.88 -6.21
C ALA A 261 -24.72 23.37 -6.56
N SER A 262 -25.87 23.97 -6.28
CA SER A 262 -26.07 25.41 -6.40
C SER A 262 -26.67 25.96 -5.11
N VAL A 263 -26.22 27.14 -4.72
CA VAL A 263 -26.83 27.97 -3.66
C VAL A 263 -27.01 29.35 -4.29
N GLY A 264 -28.24 29.77 -4.52
CA GLY A 264 -28.53 31.01 -5.23
C GLY A 264 -27.86 31.05 -6.61
N ALA A 265 -27.09 32.11 -6.87
CA ALA A 265 -26.33 32.28 -8.11
C ALA A 265 -24.98 31.53 -8.14
N ALA A 266 -24.52 31.00 -7.01
CA ALA A 266 -23.25 30.28 -6.93
C ALA A 266 -23.45 28.81 -7.33
N SER A 267 -22.59 28.32 -8.22
CA SER A 267 -22.43 26.90 -8.49
C SER A 267 -21.16 26.38 -7.85
N PHE A 268 -21.23 25.16 -7.34
CA PHE A 268 -20.16 24.49 -6.62
C PHE A 268 -19.84 23.15 -7.27
N THR A 269 -18.55 22.82 -7.30
CA THR A 269 -18.09 21.48 -7.61
C THR A 269 -17.16 21.00 -6.51
N VAL A 270 -17.42 19.82 -5.94
CA VAL A 270 -16.52 19.16 -5.00
C VAL A 270 -16.13 17.81 -5.54
N ASP A 271 -14.85 17.60 -5.80
CA ASP A 271 -14.33 16.37 -6.40
C ASP A 271 -13.35 15.70 -5.43
N TYR A 272 -13.69 14.49 -4.99
CA TYR A 272 -13.07 13.84 -3.83
C TYR A 272 -13.15 12.31 -3.94
N SER A 273 -12.30 11.60 -3.19
CA SER A 273 -12.43 10.14 -3.05
C SER A 273 -13.12 9.76 -1.75
N ARG A 274 -13.94 8.71 -1.80
CA ARG A 274 -14.86 8.27 -0.75
C ARG A 274 -14.38 6.99 -0.07
N PRO A 275 -13.43 7.06 0.90
CA PRO A 275 -13.00 5.88 1.65
C PRO A 275 -14.14 5.27 2.48
N LEU A 276 -14.06 3.96 2.70
CA LEU A 276 -14.99 3.19 3.54
C LEU A 276 -14.45 3.06 4.97
N ALA A 277 -15.29 3.10 5.99
CA ALA A 277 -14.85 3.01 7.39
C ALA A 277 -14.29 1.63 7.73
N ARG A 278 -14.91 0.56 7.25
CA ARG A 278 -14.48 -0.85 7.43
C ARG A 278 -14.28 -1.24 8.88
N GLY A 279 -15.15 -0.71 9.76
CA GLY A 279 -15.10 -0.94 11.21
C GLY A 279 -13.87 -0.37 11.92
N ARG A 280 -13.14 0.57 11.30
CA ARG A 280 -11.99 1.26 11.89
C ARG A 280 -12.43 2.45 12.73
N THR A 281 -11.64 2.75 13.76
CA THR A 281 -11.70 4.06 14.44
C THR A 281 -11.24 5.14 13.47
N LEU A 282 -12.13 6.10 13.19
CA LEU A 282 -11.87 7.17 12.22
C LEU A 282 -11.04 8.28 12.84
N VAL A 283 -11.67 9.22 13.54
CA VAL A 283 -11.00 10.34 14.22
C VAL A 283 -10.24 9.82 15.45
N GLY A 284 -8.98 10.22 15.59
CA GLY A 284 -8.05 9.68 16.59
C GLY A 284 -7.49 8.29 16.24
N GLY A 285 -7.96 7.68 15.14
CA GLY A 285 -7.42 6.45 14.57
C GLY A 285 -6.77 6.73 13.22
N ILE A 286 -7.46 6.35 12.12
CA ILE A 286 -6.93 6.58 10.76
C ILE A 286 -6.92 8.05 10.33
N ILE A 287 -7.61 8.93 11.05
CA ILE A 287 -7.49 10.38 10.96
C ILE A 287 -6.88 10.84 12.29
N PRO A 288 -5.56 10.97 12.40
CA PRO A 288 -4.90 11.35 13.64
C PRO A 288 -5.30 12.76 14.07
N TYR A 289 -5.35 12.99 15.39
CA TYR A 289 -5.51 14.33 15.92
C TYR A 289 -4.29 15.19 15.61
N ASP A 290 -4.52 16.49 15.44
CA ASP A 290 -3.52 17.53 15.22
C ASP A 290 -2.67 17.35 13.95
N VAL A 291 -3.11 16.46 13.04
CA VAL A 291 -2.49 16.21 11.73
C VAL A 291 -3.42 16.68 10.62
N VAL A 292 -2.85 17.35 9.62
CA VAL A 292 -3.60 17.77 8.41
C VAL A 292 -4.03 16.53 7.62
N TRP A 293 -5.33 16.39 7.45
CA TRP A 293 -5.94 15.35 6.64
C TRP A 293 -6.45 15.93 5.33
N ARG A 294 -6.22 15.22 4.23
CA ARG A 294 -6.69 15.55 2.87
C ARG A 294 -8.20 15.48 2.68
N THR A 295 -8.94 15.22 3.75
CA THR A 295 -10.41 15.18 3.79
C THR A 295 -10.97 14.28 2.69
N GLY A 296 -10.52 13.03 2.66
CA GLY A 296 -10.81 12.05 1.62
C GLY A 296 -9.70 11.00 1.48
N ALA A 297 -9.63 10.37 0.31
CA ALA A 297 -8.57 9.42 -0.08
C ALA A 297 -7.90 9.80 -1.41
N ASN A 298 -6.75 9.20 -1.71
CA ASN A 298 -5.97 9.46 -2.93
C ASN A 298 -5.58 10.95 -3.10
N ALA A 299 -6.25 11.69 -3.98
CA ALA A 299 -6.03 13.13 -4.18
C ALA A 299 -6.68 13.97 -3.07
N ALA A 300 -6.15 15.18 -2.85
CA ALA A 300 -6.82 16.17 -1.99
C ALA A 300 -8.19 16.56 -2.56
N THR A 301 -9.17 16.80 -1.68
CA THR A 301 -10.52 17.21 -2.08
C THR A 301 -10.48 18.54 -2.81
N GLN A 302 -10.85 18.53 -4.10
CA GLN A 302 -10.92 19.74 -4.93
C GLN A 302 -12.26 20.42 -4.71
N PHE A 303 -12.25 21.75 -4.60
CA PHE A 303 -13.43 22.56 -4.41
C PHE A 303 -13.41 23.76 -5.35
N THR A 304 -14.47 23.95 -6.12
CA THR A 304 -14.63 25.10 -7.02
C THR A 304 -15.92 25.83 -6.69
N THR A 305 -15.88 27.17 -6.73
CA THR A 305 -17.04 28.04 -6.63
C THR A 305 -17.03 29.06 -7.77
N SER A 306 -18.19 29.27 -8.42
CA SER A 306 -18.32 30.16 -9.58
C SER A 306 -18.41 31.65 -9.23
N THR A 307 -18.77 31.98 -8.01
CA THR A 307 -18.92 33.36 -7.53
C THR A 307 -18.16 33.56 -6.21
N PRO A 308 -17.92 34.81 -5.79
CA PRO A 308 -17.39 35.06 -4.46
C PRO A 308 -18.35 34.57 -3.38
N ILE A 309 -17.82 33.83 -2.39
CA ILE A 309 -18.60 33.32 -1.26
C ILE A 309 -17.88 33.56 0.07
N THR A 310 -18.60 33.33 1.16
CA THR A 310 -18.01 33.14 2.49
C THR A 310 -18.22 31.69 2.93
N LEU A 311 -17.14 30.96 3.21
CA LEU A 311 -17.17 29.56 3.70
C LEU A 311 -16.59 29.48 5.11
N ALA A 312 -17.39 29.08 6.10
CA ALA A 312 -17.00 29.10 7.51
C ALA A 312 -16.41 30.46 7.97
N GLY A 313 -16.93 31.57 7.42
CA GLY A 313 -16.41 32.91 7.69
C GLY A 313 -15.21 33.34 6.84
N LEU A 314 -14.58 32.43 6.07
CA LEU A 314 -13.49 32.75 5.15
C LEU A 314 -14.03 33.33 3.85
N GLN A 315 -13.46 34.44 3.37
CA GLN A 315 -13.85 35.04 2.10
C GLN A 315 -13.10 34.37 0.95
N LEU A 316 -13.84 33.72 0.04
CA LEU A 316 -13.27 33.02 -1.11
C LEU A 316 -13.71 33.75 -2.38
N PRO A 317 -12.77 34.30 -3.18
CA PRO A 317 -13.04 34.66 -4.56
C PRO A 317 -13.51 33.45 -5.37
N ALA A 318 -14.23 33.70 -6.47
CA ALA A 318 -14.52 32.68 -7.47
C ALA A 318 -13.22 32.00 -7.93
N GLY A 319 -13.23 30.67 -8.00
CA GLY A 319 -12.04 29.90 -8.33
C GLY A 319 -12.01 28.49 -7.76
N GLY A 320 -10.89 27.82 -8.00
CA GLY A 320 -10.61 26.46 -7.52
C GLY A 320 -9.64 26.47 -6.34
N TYR A 321 -9.90 25.57 -5.40
CA TYR A 321 -9.19 25.40 -4.13
C TYR A 321 -9.09 23.91 -3.79
N THR A 322 -8.30 23.59 -2.77
CA THR A 322 -8.41 22.31 -2.06
C THR A 322 -8.91 22.51 -0.65
N LEU A 323 -9.68 21.52 -0.16
CA LEU A 323 -10.16 21.47 1.21
C LEU A 323 -9.36 20.43 1.99
N TRP A 324 -8.92 20.82 3.18
CA TRP A 324 -8.26 19.97 4.14
C TRP A 324 -8.91 20.16 5.51
N THR A 325 -8.71 19.21 6.42
CA THR A 325 -9.22 19.30 7.78
C THR A 325 -8.18 18.90 8.80
N VAL A 326 -8.25 19.48 9.99
CA VAL A 326 -7.42 19.11 11.14
C VAL A 326 -8.35 18.82 12.31
N PRO A 327 -8.60 17.55 12.66
CA PRO A 327 -9.33 17.24 13.88
C PRO A 327 -8.44 17.46 15.09
N ARG A 328 -9.04 17.95 16.17
CA ARG A 328 -8.45 18.10 17.50
C ARG A 328 -9.41 17.47 18.50
N ALA A 329 -8.94 17.21 19.72
CA ALA A 329 -9.81 16.72 20.78
C ALA A 329 -10.99 17.68 21.08
N SER A 330 -10.81 18.99 20.85
CA SER A 330 -11.80 20.03 21.12
C SER A 330 -12.70 20.42 19.93
N GLY A 331 -12.48 19.86 18.73
CA GLY A 331 -13.23 20.25 17.53
C GLY A 331 -12.46 19.98 16.25
N VAL A 332 -12.90 20.56 15.13
CA VAL A 332 -12.25 20.38 13.83
C VAL A 332 -12.12 21.72 13.12
N GLU A 333 -10.98 21.92 12.46
CA GLU A 333 -10.74 23.08 11.60
C GLU A 333 -10.81 22.68 10.13
N LEU A 334 -11.52 23.47 9.33
CA LEU A 334 -11.44 23.49 7.88
C LEU A 334 -10.25 24.35 7.45
N ILE A 335 -9.52 23.88 6.45
CA ILE A 335 -8.47 24.64 5.77
C ILE A 335 -8.85 24.76 4.30
N VAL A 336 -8.84 25.99 3.79
CA VAL A 336 -8.98 26.28 2.36
C VAL A 336 -7.59 26.63 1.83
N ASN A 337 -7.09 25.88 0.86
CA ASN A 337 -5.75 26.05 0.31
C ASN A 337 -5.80 26.36 -1.20
N LYS A 338 -4.93 27.28 -1.66
CA LYS A 338 -4.87 27.77 -3.05
C LYS A 338 -4.13 26.81 -3.99
N GLN A 339 -3.51 25.76 -3.47
CA GLN A 339 -2.88 24.72 -4.26
C GLN A 339 -3.94 23.72 -4.74
N THR A 340 -3.89 23.35 -6.02
CA THR A 340 -4.82 22.41 -6.66
C THR A 340 -4.07 21.21 -7.22
N GLY A 341 -4.80 20.13 -7.56
CA GLY A 341 -4.24 18.96 -8.26
C GLY A 341 -3.32 18.05 -7.43
N GLN A 342 -3.30 18.18 -6.10
CA GLN A 342 -2.36 17.44 -5.27
C GLN A 342 -2.75 15.99 -5.03
N TRP A 343 -1.74 15.12 -5.10
CA TRP A 343 -1.85 13.71 -4.75
C TRP A 343 -1.38 13.45 -3.30
N GLY A 344 -2.07 12.55 -2.61
CA GLY A 344 -1.68 12.08 -1.28
C GLY A 344 -1.72 13.19 -0.23
N THR A 345 -0.64 13.31 0.53
CA THR A 345 -0.48 14.23 1.66
C THR A 345 0.40 15.44 1.33
N SER A 346 0.64 15.72 0.04
CA SER A 346 1.41 16.87 -0.43
C SER A 346 0.64 18.16 -0.13
N TYR A 347 0.96 18.79 1.00
CA TYR A 347 0.29 19.96 1.55
C TYR A 347 1.31 21.06 1.87
N ASP A 348 1.13 22.24 1.28
CA ASP A 348 1.93 23.43 1.57
C ASP A 348 1.12 24.45 2.36
N ARG A 349 1.49 24.61 3.65
CA ARG A 349 0.84 25.56 4.56
C ARG A 349 0.95 27.02 4.10
N SER A 350 1.99 27.40 3.36
CA SER A 350 2.16 28.76 2.84
C SER A 350 1.10 29.16 1.82
N ARG A 351 0.38 28.17 1.28
CA ARG A 351 -0.69 28.33 0.28
C ARG A 351 -2.08 28.37 0.90
N ASP A 352 -2.21 28.32 2.22
CA ASP A 352 -3.50 28.46 2.91
C ASP A 352 -4.11 29.83 2.57
N LEU A 353 -5.35 29.84 2.08
CA LEU A 353 -6.19 31.04 2.05
C LEU A 353 -6.69 31.37 3.46
N GLY A 354 -7.00 30.34 4.25
CA GLY A 354 -7.38 30.52 5.65
C GLY A 354 -7.76 29.21 6.32
N ARG A 355 -7.99 29.31 7.63
CA ARG A 355 -8.46 28.22 8.48
C ARG A 355 -9.65 28.71 9.30
N ALA A 356 -10.64 27.87 9.48
CA ALA A 356 -11.84 28.21 10.22
C ALA A 356 -12.41 26.98 10.96
N PRO A 357 -13.03 27.16 12.13
CA PRO A 357 -13.69 26.06 12.83
C PRO A 357 -14.89 25.55 12.02
N MET A 358 -15.11 24.24 12.02
CA MET A 358 -16.39 23.66 11.61
C MET A 358 -17.19 23.24 12.83
N LYS A 359 -18.51 23.15 12.69
CA LYS A 359 -19.37 22.51 13.69
C LYS A 359 -19.16 21.00 13.60
N SER A 360 -18.97 20.35 14.74
CA SER A 360 -18.84 18.90 14.82
C SER A 360 -20.03 18.28 15.54
N GLU A 361 -20.59 17.23 14.96
CA GLU A 361 -21.73 16.48 15.47
C GLU A 361 -21.41 14.97 15.43
N THR A 362 -21.98 14.21 16.37
CA THR A 362 -21.95 12.76 16.35
C THR A 362 -23.26 12.24 15.78
N LEU A 363 -23.17 11.46 14.71
CA LEU A 363 -24.30 10.79 14.05
C LEU A 363 -24.77 9.61 14.89
N THR A 364 -26.09 9.48 15.04
CA THR A 364 -26.73 8.33 15.67
C THR A 364 -26.61 7.07 14.82
N THR A 365 -26.70 7.23 13.50
CA THR A 365 -26.48 6.16 12.51
C THR A 365 -25.18 6.43 11.75
N PRO A 366 -24.12 5.64 11.97
CA PRO A 366 -22.86 5.82 11.27
C PRO A 366 -22.97 5.65 9.76
N VAL A 367 -22.27 6.49 8.99
CA VAL A 367 -22.21 6.42 7.52
C VAL A 367 -20.96 5.66 7.08
N GLU A 368 -21.11 4.50 6.42
CA GLU A 368 -19.96 3.65 6.07
C GLU A 368 -18.98 4.32 5.08
N GLN A 369 -19.49 5.09 4.13
CA GLN A 369 -18.71 5.73 3.08
C GLN A 369 -18.57 7.22 3.33
N PHE A 370 -17.34 7.74 3.32
CA PHE A 370 -17.12 9.18 3.42
C PHE A 370 -17.90 9.93 2.34
N THR A 371 -18.68 10.91 2.76
CA THR A 371 -19.58 11.66 1.88
C THR A 371 -19.43 13.14 2.16
N ILE A 372 -19.30 13.91 1.09
CA ILE A 372 -19.38 15.37 1.11
C ILE A 372 -20.67 15.77 0.41
N SER A 373 -21.37 16.77 0.95
CA SER A 373 -22.55 17.35 0.31
C SER A 373 -22.59 18.87 0.53
N ILE A 374 -23.29 19.54 -0.37
CA ILE A 374 -23.64 20.96 -0.24
C ILE A 374 -25.16 21.05 -0.36
N ALA A 375 -25.81 21.62 0.64
CA ALA A 375 -27.26 21.84 0.66
C ALA A 375 -27.56 23.34 0.84
N GLY A 376 -28.53 23.86 0.09
CA GLY A 376 -29.07 25.20 0.32
C GLY A 376 -29.99 25.23 1.54
N ALA A 377 -30.17 26.40 2.15
CA ALA A 377 -31.01 26.59 3.34
C ALA A 377 -32.52 26.73 3.02
N GLY A 378 -33.02 25.95 2.04
CA GLY A 378 -34.42 26.00 1.63
C GLY A 378 -34.78 27.32 0.93
N ALA A 379 -35.64 28.14 1.54
CA ALA A 379 -36.14 29.39 0.97
C ALA A 379 -35.09 30.52 0.92
N ASP A 380 -34.00 30.40 1.68
CA ASP A 380 -32.89 31.35 1.64
C ASP A 380 -31.91 30.97 0.52
N ALA A 381 -31.99 31.73 -0.58
CA ALA A 381 -31.14 31.53 -1.75
C ALA A 381 -29.67 31.91 -1.52
N THR A 382 -29.32 32.58 -0.42
CA THR A 382 -27.94 33.04 -0.17
C THR A 382 -27.19 32.15 0.81
N HIS A 383 -27.88 31.33 1.59
CA HIS A 383 -27.25 30.48 2.60
C HIS A 383 -27.26 29.01 2.20
N GLY A 384 -26.14 28.35 2.47
CA GLY A 384 -25.98 26.91 2.31
C GLY A 384 -25.10 26.31 3.39
N THR A 385 -24.90 25.01 3.33
CA THR A 385 -24.04 24.26 4.27
C THR A 385 -23.23 23.24 3.49
N LEU A 386 -21.91 23.28 3.68
CA LEU A 386 -21.00 22.19 3.35
C LEU A 386 -21.04 21.18 4.49
N ALA A 387 -21.33 19.92 4.20
CA ALA A 387 -21.32 18.84 5.18
C ALA A 387 -20.34 17.73 4.75
N MET A 388 -19.63 17.17 5.73
CA MET A 388 -18.70 16.06 5.58
C MET A 388 -19.05 14.99 6.61
N GLU A 389 -19.35 13.77 6.16
CA GLU A 389 -19.88 12.69 7.02
C GLU A 389 -19.06 11.41 6.82
N TRP A 390 -18.60 10.80 7.91
CA TRP A 390 -17.98 9.48 7.89
C TRP A 390 -18.08 8.77 9.24
N GLY A 391 -18.47 7.49 9.21
CA GLY A 391 -18.73 6.72 10.40
C GLY A 391 -19.63 7.55 11.33
N PRO A 392 -19.23 7.74 12.60
CA PRO A 392 -20.07 8.46 13.55
C PRO A 392 -19.92 9.98 13.50
N PHE A 393 -19.07 10.60 12.67
CA PHE A 393 -18.90 12.06 12.69
C PHE A 393 -19.59 12.75 11.51
N LYS A 394 -20.06 13.96 11.79
CA LYS A 394 -20.53 14.95 10.82
C LYS A 394 -19.89 16.29 11.11
N TRP A 395 -19.24 16.88 10.11
CA TRP A 395 -18.66 18.22 10.19
C TRP A 395 -19.36 19.15 9.22
N THR A 396 -19.77 20.33 9.68
CA THR A 396 -20.51 21.30 8.87
C THR A 396 -19.89 22.70 8.89
N ALA A 397 -19.89 23.34 7.74
CA ALA A 397 -19.43 24.71 7.54
C ALA A 397 -20.50 25.52 6.79
N PRO A 398 -20.90 26.70 7.29
CA PRO A 398 -21.87 27.54 6.61
C PRO A 398 -21.25 28.14 5.33
N ILE A 399 -22.08 28.25 4.29
CA ILE A 399 -21.79 28.95 3.04
C ILE A 399 -22.72 30.16 2.96
N VAL A 400 -22.16 31.33 2.64
CA VAL A 400 -22.93 32.54 2.30
C VAL A 400 -22.50 33.01 0.92
N VAL A 401 -23.46 33.08 0.00
CA VAL A 401 -23.28 33.61 -1.35
C VAL A 401 -23.50 35.11 -1.31
N ARG A 402 -22.56 35.86 -1.86
CA ARG A 402 -22.60 37.34 -1.87
C ARG A 402 -23.22 37.88 -3.14
#